data_AF-A0A9K3L6F4-F1
#
_entry.id   AF-A0A9K3L6F4-F1
#
_cell.length_a   1.000
_cell.length_b   1.000
_cell.length_c   1.000
_cell.angle_alpha   90.00
_cell.angle_beta   90.00
_cell.angle_gamma   90.00
#
_symmetry.space_group_name_H-M   'P 1'
#
loop_
_entity.id
_entity.type
_entity.pdbx_description
1 polymer ?
#
loop_
_entity_poly.entity_id
_entity_poly.type
_entity_poly.pdbx_seq_one_letter_code
_entity_poly.pdbx_strand_id
1 'polypeptide(L)'
;MITIHGCSQNSDCLNGGVCRKEENGSFRCNCPTGYRGERCDPICSLPCQNGGYCTPTDSIGSVTCQCLTGYGGTLCEQSIGKVPPSSPMPAPPKAGGISLNPVSIVAATSAVWLAIFLAVGVLYRHYQRQRGSRTDGVVKGLPDPNVSSIDLTNLPPYEDGIHVDDDVDGHKGVESDENNPTDLVIT
;
A
#
# COMPACT_ATOMS: atom_id res chain seq x y z
N MET A 1 -3.44 1.58 30.81
CA MET A 1 -4.56 1.48 29.84
C MET A 1 -3.93 1.56 28.46
N ILE A 2 -4.21 0.61 27.57
CA ILE A 2 -3.70 0.64 26.18
C ILE A 2 -4.73 1.44 25.38
N THR A 3 -4.31 2.55 24.77
CA THR A 3 -5.19 3.40 23.96
C THR A 3 -5.27 2.81 22.56
N ILE A 4 -6.45 2.37 22.16
CA ILE A 4 -6.66 1.81 20.83
C ILE A 4 -7.05 2.97 19.89
N HIS A 5 -6.17 3.31 18.96
CA HIS A 5 -6.37 4.37 18.00
C HIS A 5 -7.19 3.82 16.82
N GLY A 6 -8.36 4.41 16.57
CA GLY A 6 -9.21 4.02 15.44
C GLY A 6 -8.55 4.21 14.07
N CYS A 7 -9.31 4.10 12.97
CA CYS A 7 -8.77 4.25 11.60
C CYS A 7 -8.43 5.71 11.24
N SER A 8 -7.45 6.28 11.95
CA SER A 8 -6.75 7.52 11.62
C SER A 8 -5.40 7.17 10.98
N GLN A 9 -4.54 8.17 10.71
CA GLN A 9 -3.24 7.97 10.04
C GLN A 9 -2.32 6.95 10.72
N ASN A 10 -2.55 6.62 12.00
CA ASN A 10 -1.77 5.67 12.78
C ASN A 10 -2.66 4.57 13.39
N SER A 11 -3.41 3.84 12.55
CA SER A 11 -4.27 2.74 13.00
C SER A 11 -3.47 1.63 13.68
N ASP A 12 -4.04 1.03 14.72
CA ASP A 12 -3.40 -0.05 15.47
C ASP A 12 -3.38 -1.44 14.78
N CYS A 13 -3.89 -1.53 13.54
CA CYS A 13 -3.83 -2.76 12.75
C CYS A 13 -2.38 -3.10 12.37
N LEU A 14 -1.85 -4.20 12.87
CA LEU A 14 -0.50 -4.69 12.59
C LEU A 14 -0.49 -5.60 11.35
N ASN A 15 0.73 -5.96 10.92
CA ASN A 15 0.98 -7.03 9.95
C ASN A 15 0.21 -6.92 8.62
N GLY A 16 -0.03 -5.69 8.14
CA GLY A 16 -0.76 -5.43 6.90
C GLY A 16 -2.29 -5.53 7.03
N GLY A 17 -2.82 -5.53 8.24
CA GLY A 17 -4.27 -5.43 8.48
C GLY A 17 -4.86 -4.12 7.95
N VAL A 18 -6.05 -4.20 7.34
CA VAL A 18 -6.76 -3.04 6.80
C VAL A 18 -7.76 -2.53 7.82
N CYS A 19 -7.61 -1.29 8.27
CA CYS A 19 -8.53 -0.68 9.21
C CYS A 19 -9.84 -0.26 8.52
N ARG A 20 -10.99 -0.63 9.10
CA ARG A 20 -12.32 -0.16 8.67
C ARG A 20 -13.07 0.48 9.83
N LYS A 21 -13.68 1.65 9.57
CA LYS A 21 -14.64 2.27 10.49
C LYS A 21 -16.00 1.60 10.33
N GLU A 22 -16.69 1.41 11.44
CA GLU A 22 -18.07 0.92 11.49
C GLU A 22 -19.06 2.08 11.63
N GLU A 23 -20.32 1.83 11.29
CA GLU A 23 -21.41 2.82 11.38
C GLU A 23 -21.67 3.31 12.81
N ASN A 24 -21.40 2.46 13.80
CA ASN A 24 -21.50 2.79 15.24
C ASN A 24 -20.33 3.67 15.75
N GLY A 25 -19.41 4.09 14.89
CA GLY A 25 -18.22 4.87 15.25
C GLY A 25 -17.06 4.05 15.81
N SER A 26 -17.23 2.72 15.97
CA SER A 26 -16.13 1.81 16.29
C SER A 26 -15.26 1.54 15.06
N PHE A 27 -14.19 0.79 15.24
CA PHE A 27 -13.33 0.38 14.15
C PHE A 27 -12.99 -1.10 14.29
N ARG A 28 -12.68 -1.75 13.16
CA ARG A 28 -12.24 -3.14 13.09
C ARG A 28 -11.04 -3.26 12.15
N CYS A 29 -10.13 -4.17 12.46
CA CYS A 29 -9.07 -4.54 11.54
C CYS A 29 -9.48 -5.77 10.73
N ASN A 30 -9.46 -5.65 9.40
CA ASN A 30 -9.53 -6.78 8.50
C ASN A 30 -8.13 -7.38 8.38
N CYS A 31 -7.93 -8.54 9.01
CA CYS A 31 -6.63 -9.18 9.07
C CYS A 31 -6.37 -10.10 7.87
N PRO A 32 -5.12 -10.15 7.36
CA PRO A 32 -4.72 -11.13 6.36
C PRO A 32 -4.63 -12.54 6.96
N THR A 33 -4.58 -13.56 6.08
CA THR A 33 -4.40 -14.96 6.49
C THR A 33 -3.15 -15.11 7.36
N GLY A 34 -3.27 -15.84 8.48
CA GLY A 34 -2.20 -15.99 9.46
C GLY A 34 -2.25 -15.01 10.63
N TYR A 35 -3.18 -14.04 10.63
CA TYR A 35 -3.34 -13.05 11.68
C TYR A 35 -4.78 -12.96 12.19
N ARG A 36 -4.94 -12.59 13.47
CA ARG A 36 -6.27 -12.43 14.11
C ARG A 36 -6.19 -11.42 15.26
N GLY A 37 -7.35 -10.98 15.70
CA GLY A 37 -7.53 -10.11 16.86
C GLY A 37 -7.76 -8.68 16.43
N GLU A 38 -7.96 -7.81 17.41
CA GLU A 38 -8.26 -6.41 17.18
C GLU A 38 -7.12 -5.68 16.47
N ARG A 39 -5.88 -6.16 16.60
CA ARG A 39 -4.68 -5.59 16.01
C ARG A 39 -4.02 -6.47 14.96
N CYS A 40 -4.65 -7.57 14.55
CA CYS A 40 -4.04 -8.54 13.62
C CYS A 40 -2.71 -9.12 14.13
N ASP A 41 -2.73 -9.63 15.36
CA ASP A 41 -1.61 -10.36 15.95
C ASP A 41 -1.40 -11.72 15.24
N PRO A 42 -0.17 -12.26 15.22
CA PRO A 42 0.12 -13.52 14.54
C PRO A 42 -0.62 -14.69 15.21
N ILE A 43 -1.35 -15.48 14.43
CA ILE A 43 -2.03 -16.69 14.92
C ILE A 43 -1.00 -17.72 15.41
N CYS A 44 0.17 -17.78 14.75
CA CYS A 44 1.25 -18.71 15.05
C CYS A 44 2.26 -18.21 16.11
N SER A 45 1.87 -17.29 16.99
CA SER A 45 2.81 -16.74 17.99
C SER A 45 3.35 -17.81 18.95
N LEU A 46 2.50 -18.71 19.48
CA LEU A 46 2.86 -19.92 20.24
C LEU A 46 1.69 -20.95 20.37
N PRO A 47 0.95 -21.31 19.30
CA PRO A 47 -0.22 -22.19 19.44
C PRO A 47 0.16 -23.67 19.62
N CYS A 48 1.24 -24.15 19.01
CA CYS A 48 1.66 -25.55 19.10
C CYS A 48 2.72 -25.72 20.19
N GLN A 49 2.45 -26.61 21.14
CA GLN A 49 3.39 -26.98 22.19
C GLN A 49 4.43 -27.99 21.68
N ASN A 50 5.45 -28.24 22.51
CA ASN A 50 6.44 -29.30 22.30
C ASN A 50 7.11 -29.27 20.91
N GLY A 51 7.33 -28.06 20.36
CA GLY A 51 8.02 -27.88 19.08
C GLY A 51 7.20 -28.26 17.84
N GLY A 52 5.87 -28.39 17.97
CA GLY A 52 4.99 -28.62 16.82
C GLY A 52 5.02 -27.47 15.81
N TYR A 53 4.85 -27.78 14.53
CA TYR A 53 4.78 -26.79 13.47
C TYR A 53 3.39 -26.19 13.37
N CYS A 54 3.30 -24.86 13.43
CA CYS A 54 2.07 -24.12 13.28
C CYS A 54 1.80 -23.75 11.82
N THR A 55 0.63 -24.10 11.31
CA THR A 55 0.15 -23.63 10.00
C THR A 55 -1.22 -22.96 10.15
N PRO A 56 -1.39 -21.70 9.73
CA PRO A 56 -2.70 -21.08 9.66
C PRO A 56 -3.54 -21.77 8.58
N THR A 57 -4.84 -21.89 8.83
CA THR A 57 -5.81 -22.45 7.88
C THR A 57 -6.57 -21.34 7.16
N ASP A 58 -7.27 -21.68 6.09
CA ASP A 58 -8.03 -20.70 5.28
C ASP A 58 -9.18 -20.05 6.06
N SER A 59 -9.69 -20.72 7.09
CA SER A 59 -10.68 -20.14 7.99
C SER A 59 -10.04 -19.08 8.90
N ILE A 60 -10.71 -17.94 9.01
CA ILE A 60 -10.22 -16.77 9.75
C ILE A 60 -9.98 -17.15 11.20
N GLY A 61 -8.71 -17.12 11.61
CA GLY A 61 -8.34 -17.32 12.99
C GLY A 61 -8.24 -18.76 13.46
N SER A 62 -8.24 -19.74 12.55
CA SER A 62 -7.98 -21.13 12.89
C SER A 62 -6.55 -21.54 12.52
N VAL A 63 -6.07 -22.55 13.24
CA VAL A 63 -4.69 -23.03 13.15
C VAL A 63 -4.70 -24.55 13.17
N THR A 64 -3.73 -25.14 12.50
CA THR A 64 -3.46 -26.58 12.58
C THR A 64 -2.02 -26.78 13.04
N CYS A 65 -1.84 -27.68 14.01
CA CYS A 65 -0.54 -28.06 14.52
C CYS A 65 -0.10 -29.41 13.96
N GLN A 66 1.11 -29.46 13.43
CA GLN A 66 1.78 -30.70 13.06
C GLN A 66 2.75 -31.08 14.18
N CYS A 67 2.39 -32.10 14.96
CA CYS A 67 3.15 -32.50 16.14
C CYS A 67 4.42 -33.28 15.79
N LEU A 68 5.47 -33.06 16.60
CA LEU A 68 6.68 -33.87 16.54
C LEU A 68 6.41 -35.29 17.05
N THR A 69 7.26 -36.22 16.63
CA THR A 69 7.20 -37.62 17.07
C THR A 69 7.20 -37.71 18.60
N GLY A 70 6.23 -38.44 19.15
CA GLY A 70 6.05 -38.59 20.60
C GLY A 70 5.13 -37.53 21.22
N TYR A 71 4.52 -36.67 20.41
CA TYR A 71 3.51 -35.72 20.85
C TYR A 71 2.23 -35.82 20.02
N GLY A 72 1.09 -35.46 20.62
CA GLY A 72 -0.20 -35.38 19.97
C GLY A 72 -1.16 -34.45 20.70
N GLY A 73 -2.42 -34.45 20.27
CA GLY A 73 -3.39 -33.41 20.64
C GLY A 73 -3.49 -32.32 19.59
N THR A 74 -4.50 -31.45 19.72
CA THR A 74 -4.77 -30.37 18.75
C THR A 74 -3.68 -29.30 18.77
N LEU A 75 -3.01 -29.12 19.92
CA LEU A 75 -1.92 -28.19 20.12
C LEU A 75 -0.63 -28.92 20.50
N CYS A 76 -0.52 -30.21 20.23
CA CYS A 76 0.66 -31.03 20.57
C CYS A 76 0.99 -31.06 22.07
N GLU A 77 0.00 -30.88 22.92
CA GLU A 77 0.14 -30.80 24.38
C GLU A 77 0.35 -32.16 25.06
N GLN A 78 0.03 -33.26 24.39
CA GLN A 78 0.06 -34.59 24.96
C GLN A 78 1.35 -35.31 24.60
N SER A 79 2.10 -35.81 25.59
CA SER A 79 3.23 -36.72 25.32
C SER A 79 2.72 -38.14 25.09
N ILE A 80 2.82 -38.62 23.86
CA ILE A 80 2.53 -40.00 23.49
C ILE A 80 3.87 -40.74 23.62
N GLY A 81 4.11 -41.37 24.78
CA GLY A 81 5.41 -41.93 25.14
C GLY A 81 6.09 -42.80 24.06
N LYS A 82 7.44 -42.82 24.08
CA LYS A 82 8.38 -43.54 23.20
C LYS A 82 7.76 -44.13 21.94
N VAL A 83 7.66 -43.31 20.89
CA VAL A 83 7.51 -43.86 19.54
C VAL A 83 8.77 -44.68 19.23
N PRO A 84 8.66 -45.90 18.71
CA PRO A 84 9.83 -46.68 18.34
C PRO A 84 10.69 -45.90 17.33
N PRO A 85 12.02 -46.03 17.40
CA PRO A 85 12.96 -45.34 16.50
C PRO A 85 12.81 -45.70 15.01
N SER A 86 11.88 -46.60 14.68
CA SER A 86 11.50 -46.99 13.32
C SER A 86 10.43 -46.11 12.67
N SER A 87 9.94 -45.07 13.36
CA SER A 87 9.01 -44.10 12.77
C SER A 87 9.82 -43.04 11.99
N PRO A 88 9.67 -42.94 10.65
CA PRO A 88 10.33 -41.90 9.89
C PRO A 88 9.88 -40.53 10.41
N MET A 89 10.82 -39.65 10.76
CA MET A 89 10.48 -38.26 11.07
C MET A 89 9.69 -37.68 9.89
N PRO A 90 8.50 -37.07 10.10
CA PRO A 90 7.86 -36.31 9.05
C PRO A 90 8.84 -35.22 8.61
N ALA A 91 9.23 -35.23 7.33
CA ALA A 91 10.03 -34.15 6.79
C ALA A 91 9.27 -32.84 7.01
N PRO A 92 9.96 -31.74 7.39
CA PRO A 92 9.32 -30.44 7.51
C PRO A 92 8.58 -30.14 6.19
N PRO A 93 7.37 -29.57 6.24
CA PRO A 93 6.67 -29.18 5.03
C PRO A 93 7.62 -28.30 4.23
N LYS A 94 7.96 -28.72 3.00
CA LYS A 94 8.73 -27.90 2.08
C LYS A 94 7.95 -26.60 1.93
N ALA A 95 8.46 -25.52 2.54
CA ALA A 95 7.99 -24.19 2.24
C ALA A 95 8.04 -24.07 0.72
N GLY A 96 6.89 -23.85 0.08
CA GLY A 96 6.77 -23.63 -1.36
C GLY A 96 7.41 -22.30 -1.73
N GLY A 97 8.73 -22.19 -1.53
CA GLY A 97 9.52 -21.12 -2.06
C GLY A 97 9.66 -21.36 -3.56
N ILE A 98 9.27 -20.36 -4.34
CA ILE A 98 9.60 -20.34 -5.76
C ILE A 98 11.14 -20.28 -5.81
N SER A 99 11.79 -21.38 -6.17
CA SER A 99 13.24 -21.44 -6.37
C SER A 99 13.59 -20.67 -7.63
N LEU A 100 13.60 -19.34 -7.53
CA LEU A 100 14.02 -18.45 -8.60
C LEU A 100 15.54 -18.45 -8.65
N ASN A 101 16.10 -18.94 -9.76
CA ASN A 101 17.53 -18.85 -9.99
C ASN A 101 17.95 -17.36 -9.97
N PRO A 102 19.07 -17.00 -9.32
CA PRO A 102 19.52 -15.61 -9.26
C PRO A 102 19.73 -15.01 -10.66
N VAL A 103 20.08 -15.83 -11.64
CA VAL A 103 20.22 -15.45 -13.05
C VAL A 103 18.89 -14.96 -13.66
N SER A 104 17.76 -15.59 -13.31
CA SER A 104 16.44 -15.21 -13.84
C SER A 104 15.96 -13.86 -13.28
N ILE A 105 16.28 -13.57 -12.01
CA ILE A 105 15.95 -12.30 -11.35
C ILE A 105 16.74 -11.15 -11.99
N VAL A 106 18.03 -11.36 -12.24
CA VAL A 106 18.91 -10.36 -12.87
C VAL A 106 18.49 -10.11 -14.32
N ALA A 107 18.15 -11.15 -15.07
CA ALA A 107 17.68 -11.03 -16.45
C ALA A 107 16.38 -10.19 -16.54
N ALA A 108 15.39 -10.47 -15.68
CA ALA A 108 14.12 -9.76 -15.69
C ALA A 108 14.26 -8.27 -15.32
N THR A 109 15.07 -7.96 -14.31
CA THR A 109 15.28 -6.57 -13.87
C THR A 109 16.04 -5.74 -14.92
N SER A 110 17.03 -6.33 -15.58
CA SER A 110 17.78 -5.66 -16.64
C SER A 110 16.92 -5.29 -17.86
N ALA A 111 16.01 -6.18 -18.28
CA ALA A 111 15.11 -5.91 -19.40
C ALA A 111 14.12 -4.78 -19.10
N VAL A 112 13.56 -4.75 -17.89
CA VAL A 112 12.65 -3.69 -17.44
C VAL A 112 13.38 -2.35 -17.37
N TRP A 113 14.57 -2.31 -16.78
CA TRP A 113 15.37 -1.08 -16.72
C TRP A 113 15.77 -0.57 -18.11
N LEU A 114 16.19 -1.45 -19.03
CA LEU A 114 16.50 -1.06 -20.40
C LEU A 114 15.29 -0.46 -21.12
N ALA A 115 14.11 -1.07 -20.99
CA ALA A 115 12.88 -0.53 -21.56
C ALA A 115 12.55 0.86 -21.00
N ILE A 116 12.69 1.06 -19.68
CA ILE A 116 12.50 2.36 -19.03
C ILE A 116 13.51 3.40 -19.54
N PHE A 117 14.80 3.06 -19.61
CA PHE A 117 15.84 3.96 -20.11
C PHE A 117 15.59 4.37 -21.56
N LEU A 118 15.17 3.43 -22.41
CA LEU A 118 14.81 3.73 -23.80
C LEU A 118 13.57 4.64 -23.87
N ALA A 119 12.53 4.35 -23.10
CA ALA A 119 11.32 5.17 -23.06
C ALA A 119 11.60 6.60 -22.56
N VAL A 120 12.34 6.74 -21.45
CA VAL A 120 12.77 8.04 -20.92
C VAL A 120 13.64 8.77 -21.94
N GLY A 121 14.57 8.08 -22.61
CA GLY A 121 15.41 8.68 -23.66
C GLY A 121 14.59 9.19 -24.86
N VAL A 122 13.58 8.44 -25.31
CA VAL A 122 12.67 8.85 -26.38
C VAL A 122 11.82 10.04 -25.95
N LEU A 123 11.24 10.00 -24.75
CA LEU A 123 10.48 11.11 -24.17
C LEU A 123 11.34 12.34 -23.97
N TYR A 124 12.59 12.18 -23.53
CA TYR A 124 13.53 13.27 -23.36
C TYR A 124 13.90 13.90 -24.70
N ARG A 125 14.14 13.10 -25.75
CA ARG A 125 14.34 13.63 -27.12
C ARG A 125 13.11 14.35 -27.63
N HIS A 126 11.92 13.84 -27.34
CA HIS A 126 10.67 14.48 -27.72
C HIS A 126 10.48 15.81 -26.96
N TYR A 127 10.73 15.80 -25.66
CA TYR A 127 10.72 16.97 -24.79
C TYR A 127 11.72 18.04 -25.26
N GLN A 128 12.93 17.63 -25.63
CA GLN A 128 13.94 18.53 -26.18
C GLN A 128 13.53 19.10 -27.54
N ARG A 129 12.89 18.32 -28.43
CA ARG A 129 12.34 18.84 -29.69
C ARG A 129 11.24 19.87 -29.46
N GLN A 130 10.37 19.65 -28.47
CA GLN A 130 9.35 20.62 -28.09
C GLN A 130 9.96 21.91 -27.52
N ARG A 131 11.09 21.80 -26.78
CA ARG A 131 11.78 22.97 -26.22
C ARG A 131 12.61 23.73 -27.26
N GLY A 132 13.21 23.04 -28.23
CA GLY A 132 14.01 23.63 -29.30
C GLY A 132 13.23 24.52 -30.29
N SER A 133 11.89 24.48 -30.24
CA SER A 133 11.03 25.41 -31.00
C SER A 133 10.63 26.66 -30.20
N ARG A 134 10.99 26.77 -28.91
CA ARG A 134 10.59 27.88 -28.02
C ARG A 134 11.77 28.77 -27.59
N THR A 135 12.95 28.64 -28.20
CA THR A 135 14.13 29.46 -27.88
C THR A 135 14.39 30.64 -28.82
N ASP A 136 13.48 30.96 -29.74
CA ASP A 136 13.55 32.21 -30.51
C ASP A 136 12.98 33.44 -29.75
N GLY A 137 12.66 33.30 -28.47
CA GLY A 137 11.94 34.33 -27.69
C GLY A 137 12.48 34.67 -26.30
N VAL A 138 13.67 34.21 -25.89
CA VAL A 138 14.23 34.59 -24.58
C VAL A 138 15.64 35.16 -24.75
N VAL A 139 15.68 36.42 -25.18
CA VAL A 139 16.86 37.27 -25.00
C VAL A 139 16.89 37.71 -23.52
N LYS A 140 17.93 37.23 -22.82
CA LYS A 140 18.61 37.84 -21.66
C LYS A 140 17.75 38.32 -20.48
N GLY A 141 17.78 37.54 -19.42
CA GLY A 141 17.57 38.00 -18.04
C GLY A 141 18.49 37.20 -17.12
N LEU A 142 19.80 37.42 -17.23
CA LEU A 142 20.74 36.96 -16.21
C LEU A 142 20.59 37.91 -15.01
N PRO A 143 20.29 37.45 -13.80
CA PRO A 143 20.25 38.34 -12.64
C PRO A 143 21.68 38.75 -12.29
N ASP A 144 21.94 40.06 -12.28
CA ASP A 144 23.20 40.63 -11.83
C ASP A 144 23.44 40.29 -10.33
N PRO A 145 24.63 39.82 -9.92
CA PRO A 145 24.92 39.47 -8.52
C PRO A 145 25.32 40.68 -7.66
N ASN A 146 25.01 41.92 -8.06
CA ASN A 146 25.51 43.14 -7.42
C ASN A 146 24.42 44.19 -7.14
N VAL A 147 23.33 43.79 -6.48
CA VAL A 147 22.45 44.73 -5.78
C VAL A 147 22.72 44.62 -4.28
N SER A 148 23.65 45.46 -3.82
CA SER A 148 23.96 45.66 -2.41
C SER A 148 23.25 46.92 -1.90
N SER A 149 21.94 46.85 -1.70
CA SER A 149 21.18 47.73 -0.78
C SER A 149 19.70 47.37 -0.84
N ILE A 150 19.20 46.71 0.20
CA ILE A 150 17.75 46.61 0.45
C ILE A 150 17.41 47.86 1.26
N ASP A 151 16.77 48.84 0.64
CA ASP A 151 16.25 50.01 1.35
C ASP A 151 14.95 49.62 2.08
N LEU A 152 15.06 49.38 3.38
CA LEU A 152 13.97 48.96 4.28
C LEU A 152 12.98 50.07 4.62
N THR A 153 13.10 51.27 4.02
CA THR A 153 12.23 52.41 4.35
C THR A 153 10.95 52.51 3.52
N ASN A 154 10.77 51.66 2.51
CA ASN A 154 9.57 51.66 1.65
C ASN A 154 8.96 50.27 1.48
N LEU A 155 8.57 49.63 2.58
CA LEU A 155 7.67 48.49 2.54
C LEU A 155 6.22 49.00 2.44
N PRO A 156 5.44 48.63 1.41
CA PRO A 156 3.98 48.83 1.43
C PRO A 156 3.36 47.98 2.55
N PRO A 157 2.22 48.41 3.13
CA PRO A 157 1.57 47.65 4.19
C PRO A 157 1.18 46.25 3.70
N TYR A 158 1.39 45.28 4.58
CA TYR A 158 1.00 43.88 4.43
C TYR A 158 -0.51 43.78 4.16
N GLU A 159 -0.88 43.53 2.90
CA GLU A 159 -2.24 43.22 2.48
C GLU A 159 -2.41 41.69 2.52
N ASP A 160 -3.18 41.21 3.50
CA ASP A 160 -3.70 39.84 3.53
C ASP A 160 -4.68 39.68 2.37
N GLY A 161 -4.35 38.84 1.39
CA GLY A 161 -5.20 38.63 0.23
C GLY A 161 -4.68 37.51 -0.66
N ILE A 162 -4.98 36.26 -0.29
CA ILE A 162 -4.98 35.17 -1.25
C ILE A 162 -6.17 35.42 -2.19
N HIS A 163 -5.93 36.02 -3.36
CA HIS A 163 -6.84 35.91 -4.48
C HIS A 163 -6.63 34.51 -5.09
N VAL A 164 -7.60 33.64 -4.89
CA VAL A 164 -7.70 32.39 -5.65
C VAL A 164 -8.44 32.79 -6.92
N ASP A 165 -7.71 32.88 -8.03
CA ASP A 165 -8.35 33.01 -9.34
C ASP A 165 -9.02 31.67 -9.68
N ASP A 166 -10.35 31.61 -9.49
CA ASP A 166 -11.21 30.57 -10.05
C ASP A 166 -11.30 30.76 -11.57
N ASP A 167 -10.32 30.28 -12.32
CA ASP A 167 -10.45 30.05 -13.77
C ASP A 167 -11.32 28.79 -14.00
N VAL A 168 -12.62 28.91 -13.72
CA VAL A 168 -13.65 28.03 -14.28
C VAL A 168 -14.41 28.84 -15.32
N ASP A 169 -14.00 28.73 -16.58
CA ASP A 169 -14.98 28.75 -17.65
C ASP A 169 -14.48 28.19 -18.99
N GLY A 170 -15.40 27.51 -19.66
CA GLY A 170 -15.51 27.67 -21.11
C GLY A 170 -15.07 26.52 -22.01
N HIS A 171 -15.87 25.45 -22.08
CA HIS A 171 -16.29 24.99 -23.40
C HIS A 171 -17.81 24.76 -23.46
N LYS A 172 -18.45 25.55 -24.33
CA LYS A 172 -19.88 25.63 -24.63
C LYS A 172 -20.45 24.34 -25.26
N GLY A 173 -21.62 23.94 -24.74
CA GLY A 173 -22.90 23.91 -25.48
C GLY A 173 -23.22 22.72 -26.41
N VAL A 174 -24.31 22.00 -26.09
CA VAL A 174 -25.38 21.61 -27.01
C VAL A 174 -26.72 21.64 -26.23
N GLU A 175 -27.69 22.37 -26.75
CA GLU A 175 -29.10 22.46 -26.31
C GLU A 175 -29.98 21.49 -27.11
N SER A 176 -31.21 21.26 -26.62
CA SER A 176 -32.31 20.41 -27.14
C SER A 176 -32.26 18.96 -26.61
N ASP A 177 -33.27 18.41 -25.94
CA ASP A 177 -34.69 18.43 -26.29
C ASP A 177 -35.66 18.59 -25.11
N GLU A 178 -36.75 19.29 -25.43
CA GLU A 178 -38.04 19.37 -24.76
C GLU A 178 -38.80 18.02 -24.93
N ASN A 179 -39.60 17.63 -23.93
CA ASN A 179 -40.52 16.46 -23.84
C ASN A 179 -40.02 15.21 -23.09
N ASN A 180 -40.40 15.07 -21.81
CA ASN A 180 -41.39 14.05 -21.38
C ASN A 180 -41.55 14.05 -19.83
N PRO A 181 -42.77 14.27 -19.30
CA PRO A 181 -43.06 14.19 -17.88
C PRO A 181 -43.38 12.74 -17.47
N THR A 182 -42.75 12.24 -16.42
CA THR A 182 -43.27 11.08 -15.69
C THR A 182 -43.22 11.35 -14.19
N ASP A 183 -44.19 12.14 -13.74
CA ASP A 183 -44.76 12.02 -12.41
C ASP A 183 -45.68 10.79 -12.46
N LEU A 184 -45.36 9.73 -11.69
CA LEU A 184 -46.18 8.52 -11.62
C LEU A 184 -46.91 8.52 -10.28
N VAL A 185 -48.11 9.10 -10.28
CA VAL A 185 -49.16 8.76 -9.31
C VAL A 185 -50.39 8.38 -10.13
N ILE A 186 -50.84 7.12 -9.98
CA ILE A 186 -52.24 6.68 -9.81
C ILE A 186 -52.28 5.14 -9.88
N THR A 187 -52.73 4.55 -8.75
CA THR A 187 -53.22 3.18 -8.47
C THR A 187 -52.41 1.96 -8.90
#